data_AF-A0A257W2R3-F1
#
_entry.id   AF-A0A257W2R3-F1
#
_cell.length_a   1.000
_cell.length_b   1.000
_cell.length_c   1.000
_cell.angle_alpha   90.00
_cell.angle_beta   90.00
_cell.angle_gamma   90.00
#
_symmetry.space_group_name_H-M   'P 1'
#
loop_
_entity.id
_entity.type
_entity.pdbx_description
1 polymer ?
#
loop_
_entity_poly.entity_id
_entity_poly.type
_entity_poly.pdbx_seq_one_letter_code
_entity_poly.pdbx_strand_id
1 'polypeptide(L)'
;MWIRASALALLVAACHDAPQSTQRAESVPVLRVLYRDANASMLLTLPARKRGPMPPPGCRTPLLIDPLTGAVHAISDSEAASRLKTMQMAGATPGTCPPGPSYRGANL
;
A
#
# COMPACT_ATOMS: atom_id res chain seq x y z
N MET A 1 -31.30 13.55 -66.56
CA MET A 1 -31.67 14.66 -65.68
C MET A 1 -31.15 14.38 -64.27
N TRP A 2 -30.19 15.19 -63.83
CA TRP A 2 -29.72 15.54 -62.48
C TRP A 2 -29.17 14.49 -61.49
N ILE A 3 -27.91 14.73 -61.16
CA ILE A 3 -27.07 14.25 -60.06
C ILE A 3 -27.63 14.73 -58.72
N ARG A 4 -27.51 13.92 -57.66
CA ARG A 4 -27.10 14.40 -56.33
C ARG A 4 -26.52 13.28 -55.45
N ALA A 5 -25.20 13.33 -55.31
CA ALA A 5 -24.47 12.77 -54.19
C ALA A 5 -24.81 13.56 -52.92
N SER A 6 -24.93 12.90 -51.77
CA SER A 6 -24.62 13.48 -50.46
C SER A 6 -24.29 12.37 -49.48
N ALA A 7 -22.99 12.22 -49.26
CA ALA A 7 -22.44 11.65 -48.04
C ALA A 7 -22.80 12.57 -46.86
N LEU A 8 -23.25 12.00 -45.75
CA LEU A 8 -23.16 12.61 -44.42
C LEU A 8 -23.02 11.44 -43.44
N ALA A 9 -21.77 11.05 -43.17
CA ALA A 9 -21.00 11.51 -42.02
C ALA A 9 -21.59 11.01 -40.69
N LEU A 10 -21.00 9.89 -40.23
CA LEU A 10 -20.47 9.71 -38.88
C LEU A 10 -21.13 10.55 -37.78
N LEU A 11 -22.05 9.93 -37.03
CA LEU A 11 -22.34 10.31 -35.65
C LEU A 11 -22.34 9.07 -34.76
N VAL A 12 -21.17 8.42 -34.68
CA VAL A 12 -20.83 7.58 -33.52
C VAL A 12 -20.24 8.52 -32.47
N ALA A 13 -21.09 9.21 -31.72
CA ALA A 13 -20.62 10.15 -30.69
C ALA A 13 -21.66 10.32 -29.57
N ALA A 14 -21.85 9.28 -28.74
CA ALA A 14 -22.25 9.40 -27.34
C ALA A 14 -22.23 8.03 -26.62
N CYS A 15 -21.12 7.29 -26.69
CA CYS A 15 -20.87 6.14 -25.81
C CYS A 15 -19.48 6.26 -25.19
N HIS A 16 -19.15 7.42 -24.60
CA HIS A 16 -17.92 7.58 -23.83
C HIS A 16 -18.17 8.49 -22.63
N ASP A 17 -19.07 8.09 -21.74
CA ASP A 17 -18.83 8.34 -20.32
C ASP A 17 -17.85 7.27 -19.85
N ALA A 18 -16.60 7.41 -20.29
CA ALA A 18 -15.51 6.66 -19.69
C ALA A 18 -15.41 7.20 -18.26
N PRO A 19 -15.64 6.38 -17.22
CA PRO A 19 -15.52 6.86 -15.85
C PRO A 19 -14.14 7.49 -15.73
N GLN A 20 -14.10 8.77 -15.40
CA GLN A 20 -12.87 9.47 -15.07
C GLN A 20 -12.08 8.54 -14.17
N SER A 21 -10.86 8.18 -14.57
CA SER A 21 -10.03 7.32 -13.76
C SER A 21 -9.86 8.04 -12.43
N THR A 22 -10.62 7.62 -11.42
CA THR A 22 -10.35 7.95 -10.03
C THR A 22 -8.92 7.51 -9.87
N GLN A 23 -8.01 8.47 -9.77
CA GLN A 23 -6.58 8.27 -9.67
C GLN A 23 -6.37 7.28 -8.53
N ARG A 24 -6.26 6.00 -8.87
CA ARG A 24 -6.38 4.90 -7.93
C ARG A 24 -5.18 5.08 -7.03
N ALA A 25 -5.42 5.49 -5.79
CA ALA A 25 -4.34 5.84 -4.90
C ALA A 25 -3.40 4.62 -4.82
N GLU A 26 -2.20 4.80 -5.37
CA GLU A 26 -1.36 3.67 -5.75
C GLU A 26 -0.82 3.05 -4.48
N SER A 27 -1.02 1.74 -4.34
CA SER A 27 -0.54 1.01 -3.17
C SER A 27 0.99 1.07 -3.11
N VAL A 28 1.54 1.37 -1.94
CA VAL A 28 2.99 1.52 -1.76
C VAL A 28 3.63 0.14 -1.62
N PRO A 29 4.60 -0.25 -2.46
CA PRO A 29 5.28 -1.53 -2.34
C PRO A 29 6.17 -1.56 -1.10
N VAL A 30 6.08 -2.63 -0.33
CA VAL A 30 6.81 -2.81 0.93
C VAL A 30 7.46 -4.19 1.06
N LEU A 31 8.41 -4.28 1.97
CA LEU A 31 8.99 -5.53 2.44
C LEU A 31 8.57 -5.74 3.89
N ARG A 32 7.89 -6.86 4.18
CA ARG A 32 7.52 -7.27 5.53
C ARG A 32 8.58 -8.23 6.05
N VAL A 33 9.31 -7.84 7.08
CA VAL A 33 10.40 -8.61 7.67
C VAL A 33 9.95 -9.18 9.01
N LEU A 34 10.09 -10.48 9.16
CA LEU A 34 9.77 -11.22 10.37
C LEU A 34 11.04 -11.48 11.16
N TYR A 35 11.04 -11.08 12.42
CA TYR A 35 12.05 -11.40 13.41
C TYR A 35 11.46 -12.35 14.46
N ARG A 36 12.28 -13.25 14.99
CA ARG A 36 11.86 -14.23 16.01
C ARG A 36 12.93 -14.42 17.08
N ASP A 37 12.48 -14.72 18.28
CA ASP A 37 13.26 -15.33 19.36
C ASP A 37 12.44 -16.46 20.02
N ALA A 38 12.89 -16.96 21.17
CA ALA A 38 12.20 -18.04 21.88
C ALA A 38 10.81 -17.65 22.43
N ASN A 39 10.53 -16.35 22.55
CA ASN A 39 9.38 -15.83 23.30
C ASN A 39 8.39 -15.05 22.43
N ALA A 40 8.81 -14.53 21.27
CA ALA A 40 7.97 -13.69 20.44
C ALA A 40 8.36 -13.71 18.95
N SER A 41 7.39 -13.32 18.13
CA SER A 41 7.62 -12.90 16.74
C SER A 41 7.41 -11.39 16.62
N MET A 42 8.18 -10.71 15.78
CA MET A 42 8.05 -9.28 15.51
C MET A 42 8.04 -9.03 14.01
N LEU A 43 7.07 -8.28 13.53
CA LEU A 43 6.93 -7.91 12.12
C LEU A 43 7.26 -6.44 11.93
N LEU A 44 8.18 -6.15 11.02
CA LEU A 44 8.53 -4.81 10.58
C LEU A 44 8.14 -4.62 9.11
N THR A 45 7.60 -3.45 8.77
CA THR A 45 7.30 -3.08 7.38
C THR A 45 8.27 -2.01 6.91
N LEU A 46 9.04 -2.32 5.88
CA LEU A 46 10.06 -1.45 5.30
C LEU A 46 9.69 -1.06 3.86
N PRO A 47 10.22 0.05 3.33
CA PRO A 47 10.14 0.32 1.90
C PRO A 47 10.72 -0.85 1.08
N ALA A 48 10.05 -1.25 -0.02
CA ALA A 48 10.54 -2.35 -0.86
C ALA A 48 11.88 -2.04 -1.56
N ARG A 49 12.26 -0.75 -1.65
CA ARG A 49 13.52 -0.28 -2.23
C ARG A 49 14.20 0.68 -1.27
N LYS A 50 15.53 0.63 -1.18
CA LYS A 50 16.36 1.47 -0.26
C LYS A 50 16.10 2.98 -0.36
N ARG A 51 15.68 3.47 -1.53
CA ARG A 51 15.30 4.87 -1.78
C ARG A 51 13.85 5.01 -2.26
N GLY A 52 13.00 4.03 -1.91
CA GLY A 52 11.58 4.04 -2.26
C GLY A 52 10.77 4.95 -1.34
N PRO A 53 9.50 5.21 -1.70
CA PRO A 53 8.59 5.96 -0.85
C PRO A 53 8.42 5.29 0.51
N MET A 54 8.39 6.10 1.58
CA MET A 54 8.14 5.60 2.92
C MET A 54 6.66 5.21 3.05
N PRO A 55 6.33 4.04 3.62
CA PRO A 55 4.95 3.65 3.85
C PRO A 55 4.23 4.61 4.81
N PRO A 56 2.89 4.72 4.69
CA PRO A 56 2.11 5.54 5.62
C PRO A 56 2.28 5.03 7.07
N PRO A 57 2.14 5.91 8.08
CA PRO A 57 2.37 5.58 9.49
C PRO A 57 1.71 4.26 9.94
N GLY A 58 0.42 4.08 9.63
CA GLY A 58 -0.34 2.89 10.02
C GLY A 58 0.13 1.58 9.37
N CYS A 59 0.92 1.64 8.29
CA CYS A 59 1.47 0.43 7.66
C CYS A 59 2.91 0.12 8.12
N ARG A 60 3.63 1.11 8.66
CA ARG A 60 5.01 0.94 9.14
C ARG A 60 5.14 0.69 10.63
N THR A 61 4.03 0.74 11.39
CA THR A 61 4.02 0.45 12.82
C THR A 61 4.58 -0.95 13.08
N PRO A 62 5.65 -1.10 13.88
CA PRO A 62 6.15 -2.40 14.30
C PRO A 62 5.08 -3.18 15.05
N LEU A 63 4.97 -4.48 14.77
CA LEU A 63 4.01 -5.36 15.41
C LEU A 63 4.73 -6.48 16.17
N LEU A 64 4.34 -6.71 17.42
CA LEU A 64 4.70 -7.89 18.19
C LEU A 64 3.57 -8.91 18.11
N ILE A 65 3.93 -10.17 17.91
CA ILE A 65 3.00 -11.29 17.78
C ILE A 65 3.33 -12.28 18.90
N ASP A 66 2.35 -12.48 19.78
CA ASP A 66 2.41 -13.49 20.84
C ASP A 66 2.34 -14.89 20.21
N PRO A 67 3.31 -15.78 20.47
CA PRO A 67 3.39 -17.07 19.81
C PRO A 67 2.38 -18.10 20.35
N LEU A 68 1.84 -17.90 21.56
CA LEU A 68 0.90 -18.81 22.20
C LEU A 68 -0.54 -18.53 21.75
N THR A 69 -0.89 -17.25 21.65
CA THR A 69 -2.26 -16.79 21.36
C THR A 69 -2.44 -16.28 19.94
N GLY A 70 -1.34 -15.92 19.26
CA GLY A 70 -1.38 -15.22 17.97
C GLY A 70 -1.81 -13.76 18.08
N ALA A 71 -1.95 -13.21 19.29
CA ALA A 71 -2.34 -11.82 19.50
C ALA A 71 -1.30 -10.86 18.92
N VAL A 72 -1.77 -9.79 18.28
CA VAL A 72 -0.93 -8.80 17.60
C VAL A 72 -1.03 -7.46 18.32
N HIS A 73 0.12 -6.90 18.70
CA HIS A 73 0.22 -5.63 19.39
C HIS A 73 1.14 -4.68 18.64
N ALA A 74 0.70 -3.45 18.43
CA ALA A 74 1.58 -2.38 17.97
C ALA A 74 2.58 -2.03 19.07
N ILE A 75 3.86 -1.90 18.70
CA ILE A 75 4.92 -1.45 19.61
C ILE A 75 5.60 -0.21 19.03
N SER A 76 6.29 0.52 19.89
CA SER A 76 7.05 1.71 19.49
C SER A 76 8.29 1.35 18.67
N ASP A 77 8.77 2.29 17.86
CA ASP A 77 10.02 2.12 17.10
C ASP A 77 11.24 1.88 18.01
N SER A 78 11.26 2.50 19.20
CA SER A 78 12.34 2.32 20.18
C SER A 78 12.32 0.94 20.83
N GLU A 79 11.13 0.40 21.14
CA GLU A 79 10.98 -0.97 21.61
C GLU A 79 11.40 -1.98 20.53
N ALA A 80 10.95 -1.78 19.29
CA ALA A 80 11.34 -2.60 18.16
C ALA A 80 12.87 -2.61 17.98
N ALA A 81 13.51 -1.43 18.03
CA ALA A 81 14.97 -1.30 17.94
C ALA A 81 15.70 -2.00 19.09
N SER A 82 15.14 -2.02 20.30
CA SER A 82 15.69 -2.75 21.43
C SER A 82 15.64 -4.26 21.20
N ARG A 83 14.48 -4.78 20.77
CA ARG A 83 14.26 -6.21 20.50
C ARG A 83 15.10 -6.73 19.34
N LEU A 84 15.33 -5.92 18.31
CA LEU A 84 16.20 -6.28 17.17
C LEU A 84 17.63 -6.65 17.59
N LYS A 85 18.09 -6.26 18.78
CA LYS A 85 19.42 -6.62 19.30
C LYS A 85 19.54 -8.10 19.67
N THR A 86 18.44 -8.74 20.03
CA THR A 86 18.40 -10.12 20.53
C THR A 86 17.62 -11.07 19.63
N MET A 87 16.78 -10.53 18.75
CA MET A 87 15.98 -11.33 17.81
C MET A 87 16.73 -11.62 16.52
N GLN A 88 16.39 -12.73 15.87
CA GLN A 88 16.95 -13.12 14.57
C GLN A 88 15.93 -12.92 13.45
N MET A 89 16.40 -12.55 12.26
CA MET A 89 15.54 -12.45 11.09
C MET A 89 15.13 -13.87 10.63
N ALA A 90 13.82 -14.14 10.67
CA ALA A 90 13.24 -15.41 10.25
C ALA A 90 12.83 -15.42 8.76
N GLY A 91 12.56 -14.24 8.18
CA GLY A 91 12.24 -14.13 6.76
C GLY A 91 11.79 -12.74 6.34
N ALA A 92 11.64 -12.54 5.04
CA ALA A 92 11.14 -11.30 4.46
C ALA A 92 10.22 -11.61 3.28
N THR A 93 9.05 -10.98 3.24
CA THR A 93 8.04 -11.20 2.19
C THR A 93 7.63 -9.87 1.56
N PRO A 94 7.65 -9.75 0.23
CA PRO A 94 7.11 -8.58 -0.45
C PRO A 94 5.62 -8.40 -0.18
N GLY A 95 5.16 -7.15 -0.16
CA GLY A 95 3.74 -6.85 -0.03
C GLY A 95 3.43 -5.44 -0.51
N THR A 96 2.21 -5.01 -0.26
CA THR A 96 1.76 -3.65 -0.52
C THR A 96 1.11 -3.06 0.72
N CYS A 97 1.29 -1.76 0.90
CA CYS A 97 0.55 -0.95 1.84
C CYS A 97 -0.56 -0.23 1.08
N PRO A 98 -1.80 -0.20 1.60
CA PRO A 98 -2.82 0.65 1.03
C PRO A 98 -2.35 2.11 1.07
N PRO A 99 -2.79 2.93 0.11
CA PRO A 99 -2.57 4.37 0.18
C PRO A 99 -3.11 4.90 1.52
N GLY A 100 -2.36 5.80 2.16
CA GLY A 100 -2.85 6.49 3.36
C GLY A 100 -4.11 7.30 3.04
N PRO A 101 -4.91 7.70 4.05
CA PRO A 101 -6.07 8.55 3.82
C PRO A 101 -5.65 9.81 3.05
N SER A 102 -6.24 10.00 1.87
CA SER A 102 -6.03 11.19 1.07
C SER A 102 -6.79 12.33 1.76
N TYR A 103 -6.10 13.12 2.58
CA TYR A 103 -6.63 14.41 3.04
C TYR A 103 -6.56 15.40 1.86
N ARG A 104 -7.40 15.18 0.85
CA ARG A 104 -7.62 16.11 -0.26
C ARG A 104 -9.00 16.74 -0.06
N GLY A 105 -9.01 17.91 0.57
CA GLY A 105 -10.10 18.88 0.48
C GLY A 105 -11.21 18.73 1.51
N ALA A 106 -11.07 19.42 2.64
CA ALA A 106 -12.19 20.20 3.17
C ALA A 106 -11.76 21.67 3.05
N ASN A 107 -12.08 22.29 1.91
CA ASN A 107 -12.17 23.75 1.86
C ASN A 107 -13.38 24.12 2.71
N LEU A 108 -13.14 24.85 3.80
CA LEU A 108 -14.11 25.73 4.44
C LEU A 108 -13.84 27.15 3.95
#